data_AF-A0A4R6KS13-F1
#
_entry.id   AF-A0A4R6KS13-F1
#
_cell.length_a   1.000
_cell.length_b   1.000
_cell.length_c   1.000
_cell.angle_alpha   90.00
_cell.angle_beta   90.00
_cell.angle_gamma   90.00
#
_symmetry.space_group_name_H-M   'P 1'
#
loop_
_entity.id
_entity.type
_entity.pdbx_description
1 polymer ?
#
loop_
_entity_poly.entity_id
_entity_poly.type
_entity_poly.pdbx_seq_one_letter_code
_entity_poly.pdbx_strand_id
1 'polypeptide(L)'
;MWEKFGDSEWNIPQARSTVAQLRHHAGDGREYDGIELFLALCEYLDLLHGKHGFDYFFTGAEQAALAAAVQEARGPQIEPDPRSERLVQPVNAAVTLVEGRDLVTWLEGQPDWQRQIGLCLRAMYAYLDQLYGGPGTFNQLLKPAELERVAAR
;
A
#
# COMPACT_ATOMS: atom_id res chain seq x y z
N MET A 1 10.38 -19.68 7.71
CA MET A 1 9.28 -19.79 6.72
C MET A 1 8.75 -18.37 6.58
N TRP A 2 8.87 -17.77 5.40
CA TRP A 2 8.40 -16.39 5.19
C TRP A 2 6.88 -16.39 5.16
N GLU A 3 6.25 -15.44 5.85
CA GLU A 3 4.79 -15.29 5.82
C GLU A 3 4.34 -14.91 4.41
N LYS A 4 3.17 -15.42 4.02
CA LYS A 4 2.55 -15.07 2.74
C LYS A 4 2.17 -13.59 2.71
N PHE A 5 2.22 -12.99 1.54
CA PHE A 5 1.73 -11.63 1.31
C PHE A 5 0.20 -11.66 1.23
N GLY A 6 -0.44 -11.69 2.40
CA GLY A 6 -1.89 -11.90 2.49
C GLY A 6 -2.29 -13.24 1.88
N ASP A 7 -3.21 -13.21 0.91
CA ASP A 7 -3.70 -14.40 0.20
C ASP A 7 -2.87 -14.75 -1.04
N SER A 8 -1.83 -13.96 -1.36
CA SER A 8 -0.92 -14.24 -2.47
C SER A 8 -0.11 -15.52 -2.22
N GLU A 9 0.26 -16.20 -3.31
CA GLU A 9 1.22 -17.30 -3.27
C GLU A 9 2.65 -16.83 -3.00
N TRP A 10 2.91 -15.54 -3.17
CA TRP A 10 4.21 -14.92 -2.92
C TRP A 10 4.33 -14.43 -1.47
N ASN A 11 5.53 -14.50 -0.92
CA ASN A 11 5.88 -13.67 0.25
C ASN A 11 6.33 -12.26 -0.20
N ILE A 12 6.53 -11.33 0.75
CA ILE A 12 6.90 -9.94 0.46
C ILE A 12 8.20 -9.82 -0.38
N PRO A 13 9.33 -10.44 0.02
CA PRO A 13 10.55 -10.37 -0.81
C PRO A 13 10.37 -10.94 -2.23
N GLN A 14 9.65 -12.05 -2.37
CA GLN A 14 9.34 -12.65 -3.67
C GLN A 14 8.50 -11.71 -4.53
N ALA A 15 7.39 -11.19 -3.99
CA ALA A 15 6.51 -10.28 -4.71
C ALA A 15 7.27 -9.05 -5.22
N ARG A 16 8.11 -8.43 -4.36
CA ARG A 16 8.92 -7.27 -4.74
C ARG A 16 9.89 -7.59 -5.88
N SER A 17 10.61 -8.70 -5.79
CA SER A 17 11.56 -9.12 -6.83
C SER A 17 10.85 -9.45 -8.15
N THR A 18 9.77 -10.22 -8.10
CA THR A 18 9.00 -10.62 -9.29
C THR A 18 8.35 -9.43 -9.96
N VAL A 19 7.70 -8.53 -9.21
CA VAL A 19 7.04 -7.35 -9.78
C VAL A 19 8.06 -6.38 -10.40
N ALA A 20 9.22 -6.20 -9.78
CA ALA A 20 10.30 -5.40 -10.37
C ALA A 20 10.78 -5.96 -11.73
N GLN A 21 10.83 -7.28 -11.88
CA GLN A 21 11.15 -7.92 -13.16
C GLN A 21 10.02 -7.77 -14.19
N LEU A 22 8.77 -7.93 -13.76
CA LEU A 22 7.59 -7.77 -14.61
C LEU A 22 7.45 -6.36 -15.20
N ARG A 23 7.95 -5.34 -14.50
CA ARG A 23 7.98 -3.95 -14.97
C ARG A 23 8.63 -3.79 -16.36
N HIS A 24 9.58 -4.65 -16.72
CA HIS A 24 10.24 -4.63 -18.02
C HIS A 24 9.50 -5.41 -19.11
N HIS A 25 8.46 -6.15 -18.73
CA HIS A 25 7.71 -7.06 -19.62
C HIS A 25 6.26 -6.64 -19.84
N ALA A 26 5.65 -5.93 -18.89
CA ALA A 26 4.31 -5.40 -19.03
C ALA A 26 4.27 -4.30 -20.11
N GLY A 27 3.25 -4.33 -20.97
CA GLY A 27 2.96 -3.26 -21.91
C GLY A 27 2.19 -2.11 -21.25
N ASP A 28 1.94 -1.03 -21.99
CA ASP A 28 1.18 0.12 -21.47
C ASP A 28 -0.27 -0.26 -21.10
N GLY A 29 -0.77 0.22 -19.96
CA GLY A 29 -2.16 0.06 -19.53
C GLY A 29 -2.32 -0.41 -18.07
N ARG A 30 -3.51 -0.92 -17.72
CA ARG A 30 -3.89 -1.24 -16.33
C ARG A 30 -2.95 -2.22 -15.62
N GLU A 31 -2.38 -3.17 -16.34
CA GLU A 31 -1.42 -4.10 -15.77
C GLU A 31 -0.13 -3.40 -15.31
N TYR A 32 0.38 -2.49 -16.16
CA TYR A 32 1.52 -1.66 -15.83
C TYR A 32 1.19 -0.68 -14.70
N ASP A 33 0.02 -0.05 -14.73
CA ASP A 33 -0.47 0.80 -13.64
C ASP A 33 -0.50 0.03 -12.31
N GLY A 34 -0.85 -1.26 -12.35
CA GLY A 34 -0.87 -2.15 -11.19
C GLY A 34 0.52 -2.46 -10.66
N ILE A 35 1.49 -2.69 -11.55
CA ILE A 35 2.90 -2.86 -11.21
C ILE A 35 3.45 -1.58 -10.56
N GLU A 36 3.23 -0.42 -11.17
CA GLU A 36 3.69 0.87 -10.65
C GLU A 36 3.03 1.19 -9.31
N LEU A 37 1.74 0.88 -9.14
CA LEU A 37 1.03 1.07 -7.87
C LEU A 37 1.62 0.18 -6.78
N PHE A 38 1.90 -1.09 -7.09
CA PHE A 38 2.51 -2.02 -6.16
C PHE A 38 3.88 -1.53 -5.70
N LEU A 39 4.72 -1.05 -6.62
CA LEU A 39 6.05 -0.54 -6.30
C LEU A 39 5.97 0.74 -5.47
N ALA A 40 5.09 1.68 -5.84
CA ALA A 40 4.88 2.91 -5.08
C ALA A 40 4.37 2.66 -3.66
N LEU A 41 3.44 1.72 -3.46
CA LEU A 41 2.98 1.34 -2.13
C LEU A 41 4.05 0.58 -1.33
N CYS A 42 4.91 -0.21 -1.99
CA CYS A 42 6.07 -0.79 -1.32
C CYS A 42 7.01 0.29 -0.79
N GLU A 43 7.34 1.28 -1.61
CA GLU A 43 8.18 2.42 -1.21
C GLU A 43 7.54 3.22 -0.07
N TYR A 44 6.22 3.45 -0.14
CA TYR A 44 5.48 4.12 0.92
C TYR A 44 5.53 3.36 2.25
N LEU A 45 5.34 2.04 2.22
CA LEU A 45 5.43 1.19 3.40
C LEU A 45 6.86 1.11 3.93
N ASP A 46 7.87 1.10 3.07
CA ASP A 46 9.27 1.18 3.50
C ASP A 46 9.51 2.45 4.29
N LEU A 47 9.04 3.60 3.79
CA LEU A 47 9.17 4.88 4.49
C LEU A 47 8.43 4.86 5.83
N LEU A 48 7.23 4.25 5.91
CA LEU A 48 6.50 4.10 7.16
C LEU A 48 7.20 3.18 8.17
N HIS A 49 7.84 2.11 7.71
CA HIS A 49 8.57 1.15 8.56
C HIS A 49 9.99 1.66 8.91
N GLY A 50 10.52 2.63 8.18
CA GLY A 50 11.83 3.22 8.37
C GLY A 50 12.90 2.65 7.43
N LYS A 51 14.18 3.02 7.68
CA LYS A 51 15.29 2.87 6.70
C LYS A 51 15.58 1.45 6.19
N HIS A 52 15.05 0.41 6.82
CA HIS A 52 15.29 -0.97 6.41
C HIS A 52 14.22 -1.54 5.47
N GLY A 53 13.16 -0.79 5.22
CA GLY A 53 12.01 -1.28 4.47
C GLY A 53 11.11 -2.22 5.28
N PHE A 54 10.00 -2.64 4.68
CA PHE A 54 9.12 -3.65 5.26
C PHE A 54 9.38 -5.01 4.59
N ASP A 55 9.70 -6.01 5.41
CA ASP A 55 9.80 -7.42 5.02
C ASP A 55 8.61 -8.26 5.53
N TYR A 56 7.81 -7.68 6.44
CA TYR A 56 6.63 -8.27 7.04
C TYR A 56 5.65 -7.16 7.48
N PHE A 57 4.39 -7.52 7.66
CA PHE A 57 3.41 -6.63 8.29
C PHE A 57 3.52 -6.72 9.80
N PHE A 58 3.64 -5.58 10.46
CA PHE A 58 3.59 -5.56 11.92
C PHE A 58 2.25 -6.10 12.40
N THR A 59 2.28 -6.80 13.54
CA THR A 59 1.08 -7.32 14.20
C THR A 59 1.10 -6.95 15.68
N GLY A 60 -0.05 -7.08 16.36
CA GLY A 60 -0.14 -6.85 17.80
C GLY A 60 0.36 -5.46 18.23
N ALA A 61 1.32 -5.44 19.16
CA ALA A 61 1.83 -4.20 19.74
C ALA A 61 2.56 -3.30 18.73
N GLU A 62 3.32 -3.89 17.80
CA GLU A 62 4.08 -3.14 16.79
C GLU A 62 3.13 -2.43 15.82
N GLN A 63 2.08 -3.12 15.40
CA GLN A 63 1.05 -2.55 14.53
C GLN A 63 0.31 -1.41 15.24
N ALA A 64 -0.04 -1.61 16.52
CA ALA A 64 -0.72 -0.59 17.32
C ALA A 64 0.15 0.67 17.51
N ALA A 65 1.44 0.49 17.76
CA ALA A 65 2.39 1.60 17.89
C ALA A 65 2.53 2.38 16.56
N LEU A 66 2.67 1.68 15.44
CA LEU A 66 2.72 2.32 14.12
C LEU A 66 1.41 3.04 13.79
N ALA A 67 0.26 2.42 14.06
CA ALA A 67 -1.05 3.04 13.85
C ALA A 67 -1.20 4.32 14.69
N ALA A 68 -0.80 4.29 15.97
CA ALA A 68 -0.82 5.47 16.83
C ALA A 68 0.05 6.61 16.27
N ALA A 69 1.27 6.30 15.81
CA ALA A 69 2.15 7.29 15.19
C ALA A 69 1.54 7.87 13.90
N VAL A 70 0.90 7.03 13.06
CA VAL A 70 0.18 7.50 11.87
C VAL A 70 -0.97 8.44 12.24
N GLN A 71 -1.78 8.09 13.24
CA GLN A 71 -2.89 8.95 13.69
C GLN A 71 -2.37 10.29 14.23
N GLU A 72 -1.31 10.28 15.03
CA GLU A 72 -0.69 11.50 15.55
C GLU A 72 -0.16 12.38 14.42
N ALA A 73 0.51 11.79 13.42
CA ALA A 73 1.05 12.52 12.28
C ALA A 73 -0.03 13.17 11.42
N ARG A 74 -1.19 12.51 11.26
CA ARG A 74 -2.36 13.05 10.54
C ARG A 74 -3.03 14.23 11.28
N GLY A 75 -2.90 14.28 12.61
CA GLY A 75 -3.63 15.22 13.46
C GLY A 75 -5.09 14.83 13.67
N PRO A 76 -5.87 15.64 14.40
CA PRO A 76 -7.27 15.35 14.73
C PRO A 76 -8.09 15.13 13.45
N GLN A 77 -8.82 14.01 13.43
CA GLN A 77 -9.67 13.58 12.31
C GLN A 77 -10.64 14.70 11.92
N ILE A 78 -10.45 15.26 10.72
CA ILE A 78 -11.57 15.84 9.98
C ILE A 78 -12.34 14.65 9.43
N GLU A 79 -13.66 14.62 9.67
CA GLU A 79 -14.57 13.58 9.16
C GLU A 79 -14.20 13.17 7.72
N PRO A 80 -14.34 11.89 7.36
CA PRO A 80 -14.08 11.44 6.00
C PRO A 80 -15.01 12.20 5.04
N ASP A 81 -14.47 13.22 4.38
CA ASP A 81 -15.22 13.99 3.40
C ASP A 81 -15.39 13.12 2.14
N PRO A 82 -16.63 12.79 1.74
CA PRO A 82 -16.89 12.01 0.53
C PRO A 82 -16.47 12.72 -0.77
N ARG A 83 -16.09 14.00 -0.71
CA ARG A 83 -15.49 14.79 -1.81
C ARG A 83 -14.03 15.15 -1.55
N SER A 84 -13.41 14.52 -0.56
CA SER A 84 -12.06 14.81 -0.13
C SER A 84 -11.06 14.72 -1.29
N GLU A 85 -10.29 15.79 -1.49
CA GLU A 85 -9.14 15.82 -2.40
C GLU A 85 -8.10 14.72 -2.09
N ARG A 86 -8.17 14.15 -0.88
CA ARG A 86 -7.24 13.11 -0.45
C ARG A 86 -7.37 11.83 -1.26
N LEU A 87 -8.58 11.44 -1.69
CA LEU A 87 -8.79 10.23 -2.49
C LEU A 87 -8.28 10.39 -3.93
N VAL A 88 -8.28 11.62 -4.46
CA VAL A 88 -7.72 11.96 -5.78
C VAL A 88 -6.22 12.25 -5.71
N GLN A 89 -5.60 12.07 -4.53
CA GLN A 89 -4.16 12.17 -4.41
C GLN A 89 -3.50 11.03 -5.21
N PRO A 90 -2.51 11.34 -6.07
CA PRO A 90 -1.77 10.33 -6.80
C PRO A 90 -0.95 9.47 -5.84
N VAL A 91 -1.00 8.15 -6.04
CA VAL A 91 -0.08 7.19 -5.42
C VAL A 91 1.14 7.00 -6.30
N ASN A 92 0.91 6.93 -7.61
CA ASN A 92 1.94 6.96 -8.64
C ASN A 92 1.55 7.97 -9.74
N ALA A 93 2.30 8.02 -10.84
CA ALA A 93 2.04 8.97 -11.93
C ALA A 93 0.69 8.77 -12.65
N ALA A 94 0.08 7.59 -12.56
CA ALA A 94 -1.10 7.19 -13.32
C ALA A 94 -2.34 6.87 -12.45
N VAL A 95 -2.17 6.62 -11.14
CA VAL A 95 -3.21 6.05 -10.28
C VAL A 95 -3.33 6.81 -8.97
N THR A 96 -4.54 7.28 -8.68
CA THR A 96 -4.93 7.86 -7.38
C THR A 96 -5.28 6.79 -6.35
N LEU A 97 -5.46 7.17 -5.08
CA LEU A 97 -5.83 6.23 -4.01
C LEU A 97 -7.17 5.54 -4.26
N VAL A 98 -8.15 6.24 -4.83
CA VAL A 98 -9.45 5.65 -5.17
C VAL A 98 -9.34 4.70 -6.37
N GLU A 99 -8.68 5.15 -7.45
CA GLU A 99 -8.47 4.32 -8.64
C GLU A 99 -7.64 3.08 -8.33
N GLY A 100 -6.73 3.17 -7.36
CA GLY A 100 -5.94 2.03 -6.92
C GLY A 100 -6.78 0.90 -6.34
N ARG A 101 -7.84 1.21 -5.57
CA ARG A 101 -8.75 0.17 -5.04
C ARG A 101 -9.58 -0.51 -6.14
N ASP A 102 -10.02 0.26 -7.13
CA ASP A 102 -10.71 -0.28 -8.30
C ASP A 102 -9.75 -1.16 -9.13
N LEU A 103 -8.50 -0.72 -9.27
CA LEU A 103 -7.46 -1.47 -9.97
C LEU A 103 -7.11 -2.78 -9.27
N VAL A 104 -7.04 -2.79 -7.93
CA VAL A 104 -6.90 -4.04 -7.14
C VAL A 104 -8.01 -5.02 -7.51
N THR A 105 -9.26 -4.57 -7.46
CA THR A 105 -10.42 -5.42 -7.74
C THR A 105 -10.36 -5.99 -9.16
N TRP A 106 -9.93 -5.17 -10.14
CA TRP A 106 -9.74 -5.63 -11.51
C TRP A 106 -8.61 -6.66 -11.65
N LEU A 107 -7.46 -6.44 -10.99
CA LEU A 107 -6.31 -7.35 -11.00
C LEU A 107 -6.63 -8.70 -10.38
N GLU A 108 -7.40 -8.75 -9.29
CA GLU A 108 -7.81 -10.00 -8.64
C GLU A 108 -8.70 -10.88 -9.52
N GLY A 109 -9.42 -10.27 -10.47
CA GLY A 109 -10.21 -10.97 -11.48
C GLY A 109 -9.39 -11.49 -12.66
N GLN A 110 -8.12 -11.12 -12.78
CA GLN A 110 -7.24 -11.60 -13.84
C GLN A 110 -6.64 -12.97 -13.50
N PRO A 111 -6.10 -13.72 -14.49
CA PRO A 111 -5.33 -14.93 -14.25
C PRO A 111 -3.88 -14.63 -13.79
N ASP A 112 -3.16 -15.70 -13.44
CA ASP A 112 -1.70 -15.72 -13.28
C ASP A 112 -1.10 -14.63 -12.37
N TRP A 113 -0.06 -13.93 -12.86
CA TRP A 113 0.73 -12.99 -12.07
C TRP A 113 -0.05 -11.72 -11.75
N GLN A 114 -0.95 -11.28 -12.63
CA GLN A 114 -1.82 -10.13 -12.41
C GLN A 114 -2.66 -10.35 -11.16
N ARG A 115 -3.22 -11.56 -11.01
CA ARG A 115 -3.96 -11.95 -9.81
C ARG A 115 -3.12 -11.82 -8.56
N GLN A 116 -1.89 -12.33 -8.59
CA GLN A 116 -0.99 -12.29 -7.43
C GLN A 116 -0.65 -10.85 -7.03
N ILE A 117 -0.46 -9.95 -7.99
CA ILE A 117 -0.29 -8.51 -7.72
C ILE A 117 -1.55 -7.94 -7.05
N GLY A 118 -2.74 -8.24 -7.59
CA GLY A 118 -4.02 -7.83 -7.00
C GLY A 118 -4.14 -8.26 -5.53
N LEU A 119 -3.86 -9.53 -5.23
CA LEU A 119 -3.91 -10.07 -3.88
C LEU A 119 -2.91 -9.38 -2.94
N CYS A 120 -1.68 -9.12 -3.39
CA CYS A 120 -0.70 -8.37 -2.61
C CYS A 120 -1.16 -6.93 -2.35
N LEU A 121 -1.65 -6.23 -3.37
CA LEU A 121 -2.17 -4.88 -3.24
C LEU A 121 -3.37 -4.82 -2.28
N ARG A 122 -4.31 -5.77 -2.34
CA ARG A 122 -5.40 -5.87 -1.37
C ARG A 122 -4.87 -5.98 0.05
N ALA A 123 -3.85 -6.82 0.27
CA ALA A 123 -3.23 -6.96 1.59
C ALA A 123 -2.54 -5.66 2.05
N MET A 124 -1.86 -4.93 1.17
CA MET A 124 -1.30 -3.61 1.49
C MET A 124 -2.39 -2.60 1.86
N TYR A 125 -3.45 -2.49 1.04
CA TYR A 125 -4.58 -1.59 1.32
C TYR A 125 -5.25 -1.93 2.64
N ALA A 126 -5.46 -3.22 2.93
CA ALA A 126 -6.03 -3.66 4.20
C ALA A 126 -5.13 -3.33 5.39
N TYR A 127 -3.82 -3.54 5.26
CA TYR A 127 -2.86 -3.19 6.30
C TYR A 127 -2.81 -1.67 6.55
N LEU A 128 -2.72 -0.88 5.48
CA LEU A 128 -2.76 0.57 5.54
C LEU A 128 -4.09 1.07 6.13
N ASP A 129 -5.21 0.47 5.76
CA ASP A 129 -6.51 0.75 6.36
C ASP A 129 -6.46 0.57 7.88
N GLN A 130 -5.89 -0.52 8.38
CA GLN A 130 -5.74 -0.72 9.83
C GLN A 130 -4.87 0.37 10.49
N LEU A 131 -3.75 0.75 9.86
CA LEU A 131 -2.91 1.84 10.37
C LEU A 131 -3.64 3.19 10.40
N TYR A 132 -4.57 3.39 9.47
CA TYR A 132 -5.30 4.63 9.28
C TYR A 132 -6.61 4.74 10.06
N GLY A 133 -6.97 3.70 10.83
CA GLY A 133 -8.13 3.72 11.72
C GLY A 133 -9.22 2.71 11.36
N GLY A 134 -8.96 1.78 10.43
CA GLY A 134 -9.83 0.67 10.09
C GLY A 134 -10.16 0.57 8.60
N PRO A 135 -11.03 -0.39 8.21
CA PRO A 135 -11.35 -0.66 6.81
C PRO A 135 -11.82 0.59 6.05
N GLY A 136 -11.23 0.85 4.87
CA GLY A 136 -11.54 1.99 4.00
C GLY A 136 -11.02 3.35 4.49
N THR A 137 -10.24 3.42 5.57
CA THR A 137 -9.76 4.69 6.14
C THR A 137 -8.45 5.20 5.55
N PHE A 138 -7.69 4.34 4.85
CA PHE A 138 -6.53 4.76 4.07
C PHE A 138 -7.02 5.51 2.83
N ASN A 139 -7.10 6.83 2.98
CA ASN A 139 -7.63 7.75 1.98
C ASN A 139 -6.71 8.96 1.73
N GLN A 140 -5.53 8.98 2.36
CA GLN A 140 -4.51 10.02 2.17
C GLN A 140 -3.12 9.44 2.41
N LEU A 141 -2.14 9.85 1.61
CA LEU A 141 -0.74 9.65 1.91
C LEU A 141 -0.28 10.68 2.94
N LEU A 142 0.60 10.25 3.85
CA LEU A 142 1.34 11.18 4.68
C LEU A 142 2.33 11.96 3.81
N LYS A 143 2.52 13.24 4.14
CA LYS A 143 3.56 14.08 3.54
C LYS A 143 4.95 13.56 3.93
N PRO A 144 6.02 13.89 3.18
CA PRO A 144 7.38 13.44 3.51
C PRO A 144 7.79 13.71 4.97
N ALA A 145 7.53 14.91 5.49
CA ALA A 145 7.83 15.25 6.89
C ALA A 145 6.94 14.52 7.93
N GLU A 146 5.74 14.09 7.53
CA GLU A 146 4.89 13.22 8.38
C GLU A 146 5.42 11.80 8.38
N LEU A 147 5.85 11.27 7.23
CA LEU A 147 6.50 9.97 7.11
C LEU A 147 7.78 9.88 7.95
N GLU A 148 8.64 10.89 7.87
CA GLU A 148 9.87 10.94 8.68
C GLU A 148 9.58 10.89 10.18
N ARG A 149 8.54 11.62 10.64
CA ARG A 149 8.11 11.58 12.05
C ARG A 149 7.60 10.20 12.44
N VAL A 150 6.76 9.59 11.60
CA VAL A 150 6.26 8.23 11.84
C VAL A 150 7.41 7.23 11.90
N ALA A 151 8.35 7.30 10.96
CA ALA A 151 9.50 6.41 10.88
C ALA A 151 10.47 6.52 12.06
N ALA A 152 10.48 7.66 12.77
CA ALA A 152 11.37 7.93 13.90
C ALA A 152 10.79 7.52 15.27
N ARG A 153 9.61 6.87 15.29
CA ARG A 153 8.92 6.41 16.50
C ARG A 153 9.70 5.36 17.30
#